data_AF-A0A8I0HHC0-F1
#
_entry.id   AF-A0A8I0HHC0-F1
#
_cell.length_a   1.000
_cell.length_b   1.000
_cell.length_c   1.000
_cell.angle_alpha   90.00
_cell.angle_beta   90.00
_cell.angle_gamma   90.00
#
_symmetry.space_group_name_H-M   'P 1'
#
loop_
_entity.id
_entity.type
_entity.pdbx_description
1 polymer ?
#
loop_
_entity_poly.entity_id
_entity_poly.type
_entity_poly.pdbx_seq_one_letter_code
_entity_poly.pdbx_strand_id
1 'polypeptide(L)' 'ANWTFAVSLPETAIGEADTIPLAQAKTPLFEFSGACAGCGETPYIKLLTQLFGSHLMIANATGCSSIYAGSAPSCPYT' A
#
# COMPACT_ATOMS: atom_id res chain seq x y z
N ALA A 1 4.55 12.72 17.69
CA ALA A 1 3.94 12.09 18.88
C ALA A 1 2.79 11.17 18.47
N ASN A 2 1.67 11.69 17.95
CA ASN A 2 0.48 10.87 17.65
C ASN A 2 0.72 9.78 16.59
N TRP A 3 1.41 10.09 15.49
CA TRP A 3 1.73 9.11 14.43
C TRP A 3 2.54 7.93 14.97
N THR A 4 3.65 8.24 15.64
CA THR A 4 4.55 7.24 16.24
C THR A 4 3.81 6.35 17.23
N PHE A 5 2.90 6.92 18.03
CA PHE A 5 2.05 6.14 18.94
C PHE A 5 1.08 5.24 18.17
N ALA A 6 0.38 5.76 17.15
CA ALA A 6 -0.59 5.00 16.38
C ALA A 6 0.03 3.79 15.64
N VAL A 7 1.21 3.97 15.04
CA VAL A 7 1.93 2.88 14.35
C VAL A 7 2.49 1.85 15.34
N SER A 8 2.72 2.24 16.60
CA SER A 8 3.18 1.31 17.65
C SER A 8 2.07 0.45 18.27
N LEU A 9 0.80 0.68 17.89
CA LEU A 9 -0.32 -0.11 18.40
C LEU A 9 -0.22 -1.56 17.91
N PRO A 10 -0.68 -2.54 18.71
CA PRO A 10 -0.65 -3.94 18.33
C PRO A 10 -1.60 -4.22 17.16
N GLU A 11 -1.23 -5.19 16.33
CA GLU A 11 -2.06 -5.67 15.23
C GLU A 11 -3.37 -6.26 15.75
N THR A 12 -4.46 -5.98 15.05
CA THR A 12 -5.79 -6.52 15.38
C THR A 12 -6.24 -7.47 14.30
N ALA A 13 -6.83 -8.62 14.67
CA ALA A 13 -7.31 -9.57 13.69
C ALA A 13 -8.49 -8.98 12.90
N ILE A 14 -8.25 -8.70 11.62
CA ILE A 14 -9.27 -8.25 10.68
C ILE A 14 -9.65 -9.42 9.80
N GLY A 15 -10.94 -9.74 9.78
CA GLY A 15 -11.50 -10.79 8.94
C GLY A 15 -11.40 -10.50 7.45
N GLU A 16 -12.36 -11.02 6.69
CA GLU A 16 -12.42 -10.75 5.25
C GLU A 16 -12.66 -9.25 4.97
N ALA A 17 -12.02 -8.74 3.93
CA ALA A 17 -12.12 -7.35 3.49
C ALA A 17 -13.07 -7.23 2.29
N ASP A 18 -14.31 -7.62 2.49
CA ASP A 18 -15.40 -7.62 1.48
C ASP A 18 -16.04 -6.23 1.28
N THR A 19 -15.78 -5.29 2.21
CA THR A 19 -16.28 -3.91 2.16
C THR A 19 -15.14 -2.90 2.21
N ILE A 20 -15.39 -1.69 1.71
CA ILE A 20 -14.39 -0.62 1.70
C ILE A 20 -13.83 -0.31 3.10
N PRO A 21 -14.64 -0.15 4.17
CA PRO A 21 -14.10 0.13 5.49
C PRO A 21 -13.19 -0.99 6.02
N LEU A 22 -13.56 -2.25 5.81
CA LEU A 22 -12.75 -3.39 6.25
C LEU A 22 -11.45 -3.53 5.43
N ALA A 23 -11.49 -3.24 4.13
CA ALA A 23 -10.29 -3.18 3.29
C ALA A 23 -9.33 -2.09 3.76
N GLN A 24 -9.84 -0.94 4.21
CA GLN A 24 -9.01 0.16 4.72
C GLN A 24 -8.41 -0.12 6.10
N ALA A 25 -9.02 -1.01 6.87
CA ALA A 25 -8.50 -1.40 8.16
C ALA A 25 -7.30 -2.37 8.03
N LYS A 26 -7.17 -3.09 6.90
CA LYS A 26 -5.98 -3.91 6.60
C LYS A 26 -4.76 -3.05 6.31
N THR A 27 -3.59 -3.55 6.69
CA THR A 27 -2.29 -2.90 6.45
C THR A 27 -2.06 -2.64 4.96
N PRO A 28 -1.81 -1.39 4.54
CA PRO A 28 -1.43 -1.09 3.17
C PRO A 28 0.02 -1.50 2.93
N LEU A 29 0.25 -2.45 2.02
CA LEU A 29 1.62 -2.89 1.63
C LEU A 29 2.20 -2.09 0.46
N PHE A 30 1.71 -0.85 0.30
CA PHE A 30 2.18 0.11 -0.69
C PHE A 30 1.96 1.52 -0.14
N GLU A 31 3.03 2.15 0.33
CA GLU A 31 2.98 3.43 1.04
C GLU A 31 4.16 4.33 0.69
N PHE A 32 3.96 5.65 0.79
CA PHE A 32 5.02 6.66 0.62
C PHE A 32 5.78 6.62 -0.71
N SER A 33 5.10 6.22 -1.80
CA SER A 33 5.66 6.24 -3.17
C SER A 33 6.01 7.64 -3.67
N GLY A 34 6.92 7.72 -4.65
CA GLY A 34 7.30 8.98 -5.30
C GLY A 34 6.30 9.53 -6.34
N ALA A 35 5.03 9.12 -6.28
CA ALA A 35 4.02 9.56 -7.24
C ALA A 35 3.63 11.03 -7.02
N CYS A 36 2.99 11.64 -8.03
CA CYS A 36 2.47 13.00 -7.92
C CYS A 36 1.42 13.14 -6.80
N ALA A 37 1.27 14.34 -6.25
CA ALA A 37 0.18 14.65 -5.34
C ALA A 37 -1.18 14.42 -6.02
N GLY A 38 -2.02 13.56 -5.44
CA GLY A 38 -3.30 13.17 -6.04
C GLY A 38 -3.19 12.27 -7.26
N CYS A 39 -2.08 11.52 -7.42
CA CYS A 39 -1.94 10.52 -8.48
C CYS A 39 -3.13 9.55 -8.48
N GLY A 40 -3.73 9.36 -9.65
CA GLY A 40 -4.88 8.47 -9.82
C GLY A 40 -4.55 6.98 -9.84
N GLU A 41 -3.26 6.60 -9.91
CA GLU A 41 -2.85 5.19 -10.03
C GLU A 41 -2.67 4.52 -8.67
N THR A 42 -1.99 5.19 -7.73
CA THR A 42 -1.54 4.59 -6.47
C THR A 42 -2.66 4.12 -5.53
N PRO A 43 -3.88 4.72 -5.49
CA PRO A 43 -4.98 4.18 -4.69
C PRO A 43 -5.40 2.77 -5.13
N TYR A 44 -5.30 2.45 -6.42
CA TYR A 44 -5.62 1.11 -6.93
C TYR A 44 -4.59 0.06 -6.51
N ILE A 45 -3.31 0.40 -6.59
CA ILE A 45 -2.22 -0.50 -6.16
C ILE A 45 -2.31 -0.71 -4.64
N LYS A 46 -2.54 0.35 -3.86
CA LYS A 46 -2.73 0.26 -2.41
C LYS A 46 -3.88 -0.68 -2.04
N LEU A 47 -5.04 -0.54 -2.69
CA LEU A 47 -6.18 -1.42 -2.42
C LEU A 47 -5.87 -2.87 -2.81
N LEU A 48 -5.22 -3.08 -3.96
CA LEU A 48 -4.82 -4.41 -4.42
C LEU A 48 -3.94 -5.11 -3.38
N THR A 49 -2.97 -4.40 -2.80
CA THR A 49 -2.09 -4.98 -1.79
C THR A 49 -2.78 -5.22 -0.45
N GLN A 50 -3.77 -4.40 -0.06
CA GLN A 50 -4.60 -4.66 1.12
C GLN A 50 -5.45 -5.93 0.99
N LEU A 51 -5.89 -6.27 -0.23
CA LEU A 51 -6.73 -7.45 -0.48
C LEU A 51 -5.92 -8.74 -0.66
N PHE A 52 -4.78 -8.68 -1.35
CA PHE A 52 -4.05 -9.88 -1.80
C PHE A 52 -2.55 -9.87 -1.48
N GLY A 53 -2.07 -8.89 -0.74
CA GLY A 53 -0.64 -8.63 -0.54
C GLY A 53 0.19 -9.82 -0.05
N SER A 54 -0.37 -10.70 0.77
CA SER A 54 0.35 -11.88 1.30
C SER A 54 0.77 -12.91 0.24
N HIS A 55 0.12 -12.91 -0.92
CA HIS A 55 0.36 -13.86 -2.01
C HIS A 55 0.45 -13.17 -3.39
N LEU A 56 0.69 -11.86 -3.40
CA LEU A 56 0.76 -11.06 -4.62
C LEU A 56 2.19 -11.01 -5.17
N MET A 57 2.36 -11.37 -6.44
CA MET A 57 3.58 -11.11 -7.21
C MET A 57 3.30 -10.04 -8.26
N ILE A 58 4.12 -8.99 -8.29
CA ILE A 58 3.94 -7.84 -9.20
C ILE A 58 5.03 -7.84 -10.27
N ALA A 59 4.63 -7.97 -11.53
CA ALA A 59 5.46 -7.72 -12.69
C ALA A 59 5.07 -6.36 -13.29
N ASN A 60 5.85 -5.32 -13.02
CA ASN A 60 5.51 -3.95 -13.38
C ASN A 60 6.17 -3.55 -14.70
N ALA A 61 5.37 -3.14 -15.69
CA ALA A 61 5.89 -2.62 -16.95
C ALA A 61 6.59 -1.27 -16.74
N THR A 62 7.51 -0.93 -17.65
CA THR A 62 8.13 0.40 -17.64
C THR A 62 7.08 1.48 -17.88
N GLY A 63 7.09 2.51 -17.04
CA GLY A 63 6.11 3.59 -17.02
C GLY A 63 6.08 4.28 -15.66
N CYS A 64 5.09 5.16 -15.44
CA CYS A 64 4.94 5.87 -14.17
C CYS A 64 4.93 4.91 -12.98
N SER A 65 4.22 3.78 -13.11
CA SER A 65 4.19 2.72 -12.11
C SER A 65 5.56 2.19 -11.73
N SER A 66 6.47 1.95 -12.69
CA SER A 66 7.84 1.53 -12.37
C SER A 66 8.67 2.63 -11.70
N ILE A 67 8.38 3.91 -12.00
CA ILE A 67 9.12 5.04 -11.44
C ILE A 67 8.75 5.28 -9.99
N TYR A 68 7.47 5.46 -9.68
CA TYR A 68 7.09 5.74 -8.28
C TYR A 68 7.22 4.51 -7.38
N ALA A 69 7.26 3.30 -7.95
CA ALA A 69 7.27 2.04 -7.19
C ALA A 69 8.65 1.35 -7.13
N GLY A 70 9.65 1.81 -7.88
CA GLY A 70 10.92 1.10 -8.03
C GLY A 70 12.11 1.98 -8.43
N SER A 71 12.09 3.27 -8.07
CA SER A 71 13.24 4.16 -8.28
C SER A 71 14.20 4.06 -7.10
N ALA A 72 15.34 3.40 -7.31
CA ALA A 72 16.37 3.26 -6.28
C ALA A 72 16.79 4.63 -5.70
N PRO A 73 17.04 4.73 -4.39
CA PRO A 73 17.13 3.64 -3.41
C PRO A 73 15.82 3.29 -2.69
N SER A 74 14.69 3.90 -3.07
CA SER A 74 13.43 3.75 -2.34
C SER A 74 12.55 2.63 -2.92
N CYS A 75 11.91 1.87 -2.04
CA CYS A 75 10.90 0.87 -2.38
C CYS A 75 9.66 1.11 -1.51
N PRO A 76 8.52 1.52 -2.08
CA PRO A 76 7.29 1.78 -1.34
C PRO A 76 6.44 0.53 -1.05
N TYR A 77 6.81 -0.64 -1.59
CA TYR A 77 6.20 -1.91 -1.19
C TYR A 77 6.78 -2.35 0.15
N THR A 78 5.94 -2.51 1.17
CA THR A 78 6.31 -2.80 2.58
C THR A 78 5.39 -3.83 3.21
#